data_AF-A0A356JXZ6-F1
#
_entry.id   AF-A0A356JXZ6-F1
#
_cell.length_a   1.000
_cell.length_b   1.000
_cell.length_c   1.000
_cell.angle_alpha   90.00
_cell.angle_beta   90.00
_cell.angle_gamma   90.00
#
_symmetry.space_group_name_H-M   'P 1'
#
loop_
_entity.id
_entity.type
_entity.pdbx_description
1 polymer ?
#
loop_
_entity_poly.entity_id
_entity_poly.type
_entity_poly.pdbx_seq_one_letter_code
_entity_poly.pdbx_strand_id
1 'polypeptide(L)'
;MKRKVLLLFLLYVSFIPLFSQTYSFNSKELSDFKLKVTPVTINSSEYLDNVKIIEIIKNNKIISKYTTIKLNINNLGEGFQDVFIMQEGFIIKQTFRDGHYLVVSNLEFKYIDKNFILKKYEEHITDVFSEIQDFETASFILQKGIPMDYISDDLIYIFHEYLMSVK
;
A
#
# COMPACT_ATOMS: atom_id res chain seq x y z
N MET A 1 13.63 27.99 47.17
CA MET A 1 14.19 27.53 45.88
C MET A 1 13.07 27.32 44.88
N LYS A 2 13.11 28.06 43.78
CA LYS A 2 12.18 27.97 42.65
C LYS A 2 12.61 26.81 41.74
N ARG A 3 11.65 25.96 41.34
CA ARG A 3 11.45 25.43 39.97
C ARG A 3 10.32 24.40 40.02
N LYS A 4 9.07 24.86 39.83
CA LYS A 4 8.01 24.05 39.24
C LYS A 4 8.19 24.17 37.73
N VAL A 5 8.76 23.15 37.10
CA VAL A 5 8.64 22.98 35.65
C VAL A 5 7.64 21.86 35.47
N LEU A 6 6.37 22.25 35.40
CA LEU A 6 5.30 21.39 34.92
C LEU A 6 5.53 21.30 33.40
N LEU A 7 6.24 20.27 32.95
CA LEU A 7 6.41 20.03 31.53
C LEU A 7 5.07 19.54 30.99
N LEU A 8 4.47 20.41 30.20
CA LEU A 8 3.24 20.26 29.46
C LEU A 8 3.41 19.09 28.46
N PHE A 9 3.00 17.87 28.81
CA PHE A 9 2.73 16.85 27.79
C PHE A 9 1.34 17.14 27.21
N LEU A 10 1.32 18.09 26.27
CA LEU A 10 0.30 18.11 25.23
C LEU A 10 0.47 16.81 24.45
N LEU A 11 -0.28 15.78 24.83
CA LEU A 11 -0.63 14.69 23.93
C LEU A 11 -1.44 15.30 22.79
N TYR A 12 -0.73 15.84 21.80
CA TYR A 12 -1.28 16.00 20.46
C TYR A 12 -1.47 14.58 19.92
N VAL A 13 -2.57 13.95 20.30
CA VAL A 13 -3.16 12.90 19.47
C VAL A 13 -3.73 13.64 18.29
N SER A 14 -2.91 13.83 17.26
CA SER A 14 -3.41 14.20 15.95
C SER A 14 -4.28 13.04 15.48
N PHE A 15 -5.59 13.16 15.69
CA PHE A 15 -6.55 12.39 14.93
C PHE A 15 -6.33 12.80 13.47
N ILE A 16 -5.60 11.95 12.73
CA ILE A 16 -5.52 12.10 11.28
C ILE A 16 -6.95 11.95 10.80
N PRO A 17 -7.49 12.95 10.09
CA PRO A 17 -8.86 12.86 9.67
C PRO A 17 -9.01 11.75 8.63
N LEU A 18 -10.14 11.05 8.72
CA LEU A 18 -10.60 9.93 7.89
C LEU A 18 -10.96 10.37 6.46
N PHE A 19 -10.11 11.15 5.83
CA PHE A 19 -10.34 11.69 4.50
C PHE A 19 -9.68 10.83 3.44
N SER A 20 -10.39 10.66 2.32
CA SER A 20 -9.76 10.13 1.12
C SER A 20 -8.67 11.08 0.66
N GLN A 21 -7.50 10.55 0.38
CA GLN A 21 -6.41 11.31 -0.23
C GLN A 21 -6.51 11.19 -1.75
N THR A 22 -6.26 12.29 -2.47
CA THR A 22 -6.26 12.30 -3.93
C THR A 22 -4.90 12.77 -4.42
N TYR A 23 -4.35 12.02 -5.37
CA TYR A 23 -3.07 12.26 -5.99
C TYR A 23 -3.28 12.56 -7.47
N SER A 24 -2.62 13.60 -7.95
CA SER A 24 -2.59 13.96 -9.37
C SER A 24 -1.35 13.36 -10.01
N PHE A 25 -1.46 12.93 -11.26
CA PHE A 25 -0.30 12.51 -12.04
C PHE A 25 0.42 13.74 -12.63
N ASN A 26 1.74 13.69 -12.67
CA ASN A 26 2.57 14.80 -13.13
C ASN A 26 2.91 14.74 -14.63
N SER A 27 2.36 13.78 -15.39
CA SER A 27 2.61 13.64 -16.82
C SER A 27 1.44 14.13 -17.67
N LYS A 28 1.76 14.60 -18.88
CA LYS A 28 0.75 15.11 -19.83
C LYS A 28 -0.25 14.03 -20.26
N GLU A 29 0.18 12.79 -20.40
CA GLU A 29 -0.69 11.68 -20.80
C GLU A 29 -1.68 11.27 -19.72
N LEU A 30 -1.33 11.51 -18.45
CA LEU A 30 -2.13 11.16 -17.28
C LEU A 30 -2.78 12.37 -16.60
N SER A 31 -2.75 13.56 -17.22
CA SER A 31 -3.25 14.80 -16.61
C SER A 31 -4.72 14.75 -16.20
N ASP A 32 -5.52 13.97 -16.94
CA ASP A 32 -6.96 13.81 -16.70
C ASP A 32 -7.28 12.69 -15.70
N PHE A 33 -6.24 12.00 -15.21
CA PHE A 33 -6.35 10.93 -14.24
C PHE A 33 -6.03 11.42 -12.84
N LYS A 34 -6.66 10.79 -11.85
CA LYS A 34 -6.38 10.96 -10.43
C LYS A 34 -6.37 9.61 -9.76
N LEU A 35 -5.49 9.42 -8.80
CA LEU A 35 -5.50 8.26 -7.91
C LEU A 35 -6.12 8.70 -6.58
N LYS A 36 -7.17 8.02 -6.15
CA LYS A 36 -7.86 8.29 -4.88
C LYS A 36 -7.68 7.11 -3.94
N VAL A 37 -7.23 7.39 -2.73
CA VAL A 37 -7.01 6.41 -1.64
C VAL A 37 -8.05 6.68 -0.56
N THR A 38 -8.92 5.71 -0.28
CA THR A 38 -10.02 5.85 0.68
C THR A 38 -9.93 4.78 1.76
N PRO A 39 -9.96 5.13 3.07
CA PRO A 39 -10.06 4.16 4.15
C PRO A 39 -11.32 3.29 4.04
N VAL A 40 -11.23 2.01 4.43
CA VAL A 40 -12.37 1.08 4.46
C VAL A 40 -12.98 1.01 5.86
N THR A 41 -14.31 1.07 5.94
CA THR A 41 -15.09 0.78 7.15
C THR A 41 -15.78 -0.58 6.98
N ILE A 42 -15.66 -1.49 7.95
CA ILE A 42 -16.45 -2.73 8.00
C ILE A 42 -17.26 -2.72 9.31
N ASN A 43 -18.57 -2.94 9.21
CA ASN A 43 -19.55 -3.06 10.30
C ASN A 43 -19.28 -2.29 11.62
N SER A 44 -19.79 -1.05 11.62
CA SER A 44 -20.27 -0.21 12.74
C SER A 44 -19.36 0.26 13.87
N SER A 45 -18.11 -0.19 14.05
CA SER A 45 -17.25 0.46 15.05
C SER A 45 -15.75 0.37 14.86
N GLU A 46 -15.25 -0.49 13.98
CA GLU A 46 -13.81 -0.72 13.84
C GLU A 46 -13.33 -0.35 12.44
N TYR A 47 -12.47 0.67 12.37
CA TYR A 47 -11.71 0.96 11.17
C TYR A 47 -10.60 -0.07 11.05
N LEU A 48 -10.49 -0.70 9.88
CA LEU A 48 -9.23 -1.34 9.52
C LEU A 48 -8.31 -0.20 9.08
N ASP A 49 -7.58 0.37 10.04
CA ASP A 49 -6.79 1.59 9.85
C ASP A 49 -5.86 1.53 8.62
N ASN A 50 -5.50 0.32 8.20
CA ASN A 50 -4.55 0.08 7.12
C ASN A 50 -5.13 -0.65 5.89
N VAL A 51 -6.45 -0.87 5.80
CA VAL A 51 -7.08 -1.33 4.54
C VAL A 51 -7.64 -0.13 3.79
N LYS A 52 -7.18 0.06 2.55
CA LYS A 52 -7.60 1.16 1.67
C LYS A 52 -8.19 0.63 0.38
N ILE A 53 -9.16 1.37 -0.14
CA ILE A 53 -9.59 1.28 -1.54
C ILE A 53 -8.77 2.29 -2.33
N ILE A 54 -8.15 1.82 -3.41
CA ILE A 54 -7.43 2.64 -4.40
C ILE A 54 -8.30 2.70 -5.66
N GLU A 55 -8.66 3.90 -6.09
CA GLU A 55 -9.48 4.15 -7.27
C GLU A 55 -8.70 5.00 -8.27
N ILE A 56 -8.72 4.59 -9.54
CA ILE A 56 -8.29 5.46 -10.63
C ILE A 56 -9.52 6.15 -11.19
N ILE A 57 -9.47 7.48 -11.17
CA ILE A 57 -10.56 8.35 -11.63
C ILE A 57 -10.09 9.08 -12.88
N LYS A 58 -10.88 9.01 -13.96
CA LYS A 58 -10.70 9.79 -15.18
C LYS A 58 -11.97 10.55 -15.48
N ASN A 59 -11.91 11.87 -15.66
CA ASN A 59 -13.08 12.71 -15.94
C ASN A 59 -14.24 12.47 -14.95
N ASN A 60 -13.92 12.39 -13.66
CA ASN A 60 -14.85 12.11 -12.56
C ASN A 60 -15.55 10.73 -12.60
N LYS A 61 -15.05 9.79 -13.41
CA LYS A 61 -15.51 8.40 -13.43
C LYS A 61 -14.43 7.47 -12.91
N ILE A 62 -14.80 6.55 -12.04
CA ILE A 62 -13.91 5.46 -11.61
C ILE A 62 -13.74 4.52 -12.81
N ILE A 63 -12.50 4.30 -13.22
CA ILE A 63 -12.16 3.40 -14.33
C ILE A 63 -11.45 2.13 -13.87
N SER A 64 -10.88 2.14 -12.67
CA SER A 64 -10.26 0.98 -12.06
C SER A 64 -10.29 1.11 -10.54
N LYS A 65 -10.36 -0.03 -9.84
CA LYS A 65 -10.46 -0.11 -8.39
C LYS A 65 -9.69 -1.33 -7.87
N TYR A 66 -8.93 -1.12 -6.82
CA TYR A 66 -8.22 -2.16 -6.07
C TYR A 66 -8.50 -1.96 -4.58
N THR A 67 -8.63 -3.05 -3.83
CA THR A 67 -8.66 -3.01 -2.36
C THR A 67 -7.36 -3.60 -1.88
N THR A 68 -6.62 -2.86 -1.05
CA THR A 68 -5.35 -3.35 -0.50
C THR A 68 -5.57 -4.55 0.40
N ILE A 69 -4.50 -5.32 0.61
CA ILE A 69 -4.48 -6.50 1.48
C ILE A 69 -5.32 -6.33 2.75
N LYS A 70 -6.30 -7.21 2.91
CA LYS A 70 -7.14 -7.27 4.12
C LYS A 70 -6.32 -7.88 5.25
N LEU A 71 -6.52 -7.32 6.43
CA LEU A 71 -5.78 -7.72 7.62
C LEU A 71 -6.67 -8.51 8.58
N ASN A 72 -6.02 -9.40 9.32
CA ASN A 72 -6.61 -9.96 10.53
C ASN A 72 -6.60 -8.91 11.66
N ILE A 73 -7.55 -9.03 12.59
CA ILE A 73 -7.90 -8.01 13.60
C ILE A 73 -6.72 -7.60 14.54
N ASN A 74 -5.59 -8.33 14.54
CA ASN A 74 -4.48 -8.12 15.48
C ASN A 74 -3.13 -7.75 14.81
N ASN A 75 -3.13 -7.42 13.52
CA ASN A 75 -1.92 -7.17 12.75
C ASN A 75 -1.61 -5.67 12.63
N LEU A 76 -1.30 -5.03 13.77
CA LEU A 76 -0.97 -3.60 13.83
C LEU A 76 0.27 -3.29 12.98
N GLY A 77 0.18 -2.27 12.12
CA GLY A 77 1.27 -1.83 11.24
C GLY A 77 1.37 -2.59 9.90
N GLU A 78 0.55 -3.62 9.70
CA GLU A 78 0.37 -4.28 8.40
C GLU A 78 -0.67 -3.52 7.57
N GLY A 79 -0.75 -3.77 6.25
CA GLY A 79 -1.69 -3.18 5.30
C GLY A 79 -1.06 -2.10 4.41
N PHE A 80 -1.89 -1.25 3.81
CA PHE A 80 -1.45 -0.10 3.03
C PHE A 80 -0.50 0.79 3.82
N GLN A 81 0.64 1.11 3.23
CA GLN A 81 1.62 2.02 3.81
C GLN A 81 1.65 3.35 3.07
N ASP A 82 1.79 3.32 1.75
CA ASP A 82 1.93 4.54 0.96
C ASP A 82 1.65 4.30 -0.53
N VAL A 83 1.53 5.40 -1.28
CA VAL A 83 1.50 5.40 -2.74
C VAL A 83 2.47 6.45 -3.29
N PHE A 84 3.29 6.03 -4.25
CA PHE A 84 4.27 6.90 -4.91
C PHE A 84 3.83 7.16 -6.35
N ILE A 85 3.59 8.41 -6.70
CA ILE A 85 3.24 8.80 -8.07
C ILE A 85 4.51 8.89 -8.93
N MET A 86 4.45 8.28 -10.10
CA MET A 86 5.52 8.30 -11.10
C MET A 86 5.03 9.01 -12.37
N GLN A 87 5.96 9.25 -13.30
CA GLN A 87 5.62 9.87 -14.59
C GLN A 87 4.65 8.99 -15.41
N GLU A 88 4.84 7.67 -15.41
CA GLU A 88 4.09 6.73 -16.25
C GLU A 88 3.08 5.88 -15.45
N GLY A 89 2.89 6.16 -14.17
CA GLY A 89 2.07 5.32 -13.29
C GLY A 89 2.29 5.61 -11.82
N PHE A 90 2.28 4.56 -10.99
CA PHE A 90 2.41 4.69 -9.54
C PHE A 90 2.87 3.37 -8.91
N ILE A 91 3.33 3.45 -7.66
CA ILE A 91 3.67 2.28 -6.83
C ILE A 91 2.77 2.28 -5.62
N ILE A 92 2.13 1.14 -5.32
CA ILE A 92 1.47 0.91 -4.04
C ILE A 92 2.44 0.14 -3.13
N LYS A 93 2.68 0.67 -1.93
CA LYS A 93 3.44 0.00 -0.89
C LYS A 93 2.50 -0.52 0.18
N GLN A 94 2.61 -1.81 0.49
CA GLN A 94 1.77 -2.46 1.50
C GLN A 94 2.56 -3.55 2.22
N THR A 95 2.21 -3.82 3.48
CA THR A 95 2.91 -4.75 4.36
C THR A 95 2.01 -5.88 4.85
N PHE A 96 2.56 -7.06 5.04
CA PHE A 96 1.88 -8.16 5.72
C PHE A 96 2.90 -9.02 6.46
N ARG A 97 2.42 -9.82 7.40
CA ARG A 97 3.25 -10.79 8.12
C ARG A 97 3.18 -12.16 7.47
N ASP A 98 4.34 -12.81 7.39
CA ASP A 98 4.49 -14.23 7.10
C ASP A 98 5.31 -14.88 8.22
N GLY A 99 4.64 -15.58 9.13
CA GLY A 99 5.28 -16.12 10.35
C GLY A 99 5.96 -15.03 11.19
N HIS A 100 7.28 -15.10 11.29
CA HIS A 100 8.11 -14.08 11.95
C HIS A 100 8.67 -12.99 11.02
N TYR A 101 8.36 -13.05 9.73
CA TYR A 101 8.81 -12.06 8.77
C TYR A 101 7.80 -10.92 8.63
N LEU A 102 8.32 -9.70 8.55
CA LEU A 102 7.59 -8.56 7.99
C LEU A 102 7.92 -8.47 6.50
N VAL A 103 6.90 -8.60 5.67
CA VAL A 103 7.00 -8.46 4.22
C VAL A 103 6.52 -7.07 3.83
N VAL A 104 7.36 -6.33 3.11
CA VAL A 104 7.05 -5.04 2.51
C VAL A 104 6.95 -5.22 1.01
N SER A 105 5.74 -5.24 0.47
CA SER A 105 5.48 -5.42 -0.96
C SER A 105 5.29 -4.08 -1.68
N ASN A 106 5.92 -3.96 -2.84
CA ASN A 106 5.84 -2.84 -3.77
C ASN A 106 5.21 -3.32 -5.08
N LEU A 107 4.03 -2.79 -5.41
CA LEU A 107 3.30 -3.08 -6.63
C LEU A 107 3.45 -1.91 -7.60
N GLU A 108 4.24 -2.09 -8.66
CA GLU A 108 4.49 -1.04 -9.66
C GLU A 108 3.50 -1.14 -10.82
N PHE A 109 2.60 -0.17 -10.91
CA PHE A 109 1.63 -0.03 -11.98
C PHE A 109 2.10 0.98 -13.02
N LYS A 110 1.97 0.61 -14.30
CA LYS A 110 2.20 1.49 -15.45
C LYS A 110 0.94 1.65 -16.28
N TYR A 111 0.73 2.84 -16.83
CA TYR A 111 -0.35 3.07 -17.79
C TYR A 111 0.07 2.59 -19.18
N ILE A 112 -0.52 1.49 -19.63
CA ILE A 112 -0.22 0.82 -20.90
C ILE A 112 -1.54 0.42 -21.56
N ASP A 113 -1.67 0.66 -22.87
CA ASP A 113 -2.87 0.26 -23.64
C ASP A 113 -4.19 0.70 -23.01
N LYS A 114 -4.23 1.94 -22.49
CA LYS A 114 -5.38 2.57 -21.83
C LYS A 114 -5.78 1.97 -20.48
N ASN A 115 -4.93 1.15 -19.86
CA ASN A 115 -5.15 0.55 -18.55
C ASN A 115 -3.96 0.74 -17.62
N PHE A 116 -4.20 0.70 -16.30
CA PHE A 116 -3.12 0.59 -15.32
C PHE A 116 -2.81 -0.88 -15.07
N ILE A 117 -1.59 -1.28 -15.44
CA ILE A 117 -1.13 -2.65 -15.48
C ILE A 117 0.02 -2.83 -14.49
N LEU A 118 -0.08 -3.82 -13.61
CA LEU A 118 1.02 -4.26 -12.75
C LEU A 118 2.14 -4.83 -13.62
N LYS A 119 3.33 -4.22 -13.54
CA LYS A 119 4.49 -4.59 -14.35
C LYS A 119 5.65 -5.15 -13.54
N LYS A 120 5.77 -4.75 -12.28
CA LYS A 120 6.78 -5.27 -11.36
C LYS A 120 6.16 -5.50 -9.99
N TYR A 121 6.52 -6.63 -9.40
CA TYR A 121 6.26 -6.94 -8.00
C TYR A 121 7.60 -7.14 -7.30
N GLU A 122 7.77 -6.50 -6.16
CA GLU A 122 8.99 -6.53 -5.37
C GLU A 122 8.64 -6.63 -3.88
N GLU A 123 9.43 -7.38 -3.14
CA GLU A 123 9.32 -7.52 -1.70
C GLU A 123 10.64 -7.23 -1.02
N HIS A 124 10.57 -6.53 0.10
CA HIS A 124 11.63 -6.49 1.10
C HIS A 124 11.16 -7.25 2.33
N ILE A 125 11.96 -8.20 2.78
CA ILE A 125 11.59 -9.15 3.84
C ILE A 125 12.61 -9.03 4.95
N THR A 126 12.14 -8.90 6.18
CA THR A 126 13.00 -8.87 7.37
C THR A 126 12.38 -9.70 8.48
N ASP A 127 13.23 -10.42 9.22
CA ASP A 127 12.83 -11.15 10.43
C ASP A 127 12.69 -10.14 11.57
N VAL A 128 11.48 -10.01 12.12
CA VAL A 128 11.21 -9.03 13.17
C VAL A 128 11.80 -9.41 14.54
N PHE A 129 12.24 -10.66 14.71
CA PHE A 129 12.86 -11.14 15.94
C PHE A 129 14.38 -11.30 15.85
N SER A 130 14.97 -11.09 14.67
CA SER A 130 16.42 -11.11 14.52
C SER A 130 17.08 -9.93 15.27
N GLU A 131 18.18 -10.22 15.97
CA GLU A 131 19.00 -9.18 16.62
C GLU A 131 19.66 -8.25 15.59
N ILE A 132 19.91 -8.75 14.37
CA ILE A 132 20.42 -7.99 13.23
C ILE A 132 19.29 -7.87 12.21
N GLN A 133 18.81 -6.65 11.99
CA GLN A 133 17.82 -6.38 10.96
C GLN A 133 18.49 -6.23 9.59
N ASP A 134 18.48 -7.33 8.84
CA ASP A 134 18.81 -7.32 7.42
C ASP A 134 17.52 -7.41 6.58
N PHE A 135 17.54 -6.76 5.42
CA PHE A 135 16.45 -6.80 4.45
C PHE A 135 16.87 -7.65 3.25
N GLU A 136 16.20 -8.77 3.08
CA GLU A 136 16.26 -9.51 1.83
C GLU A 136 15.35 -8.85 0.80
N THR A 137 15.81 -8.72 -0.44
CA THR A 137 15.00 -8.16 -1.52
C THR A 137 14.81 -9.19 -2.63
N ALA A 138 13.57 -9.38 -3.05
CA ALA A 138 13.22 -10.27 -4.16
C ALA A 138 12.21 -9.57 -5.08
N SER A 139 12.32 -9.77 -6.39
CA SER A 139 11.40 -9.14 -7.35
C SER A 139 11.28 -9.92 -8.64
N PHE A 140 10.17 -9.72 -9.35
CA PHE A 140 10.02 -10.16 -10.73
C PHE A 140 9.30 -9.12 -11.58
N ILE A 141 9.61 -9.14 -12.88
CA ILE A 141 8.92 -8.35 -13.90
C ILE A 141 7.92 -9.25 -14.58
N LEU A 142 6.65 -8.82 -14.63
CA LEU A 142 5.60 -9.57 -15.29
C LEU A 142 5.71 -9.41 -16.80
N GLN A 143 6.03 -10.51 -17.51
CA GLN A 143 6.04 -10.55 -18.96
C GLN A 143 4.65 -10.20 -19.52
N LYS A 144 3.62 -10.86 -18.99
CA LYS A 144 2.22 -10.48 -19.18
C LYS A 144 1.76 -9.73 -17.93
N GLY A 145 1.62 -8.41 -18.05
CA GLY A 145 1.17 -7.59 -16.93
C GLY A 145 -0.28 -7.88 -16.55
N ILE A 146 -0.67 -7.51 -15.33
CA ILE A 146 -2.01 -7.78 -14.79
C ILE A 146 -2.75 -6.47 -14.58
N PRO A 147 -3.97 -6.28 -15.10
CA PRO A 147 -4.72 -5.06 -14.85
C PRO A 147 -5.08 -4.91 -13.37
N MET A 148 -5.09 -3.67 -12.88
CA MET A 148 -5.32 -3.34 -11.47
C MET A 148 -6.59 -3.95 -10.88
N ASP A 149 -7.66 -4.05 -11.67
CA ASP A 149 -8.94 -4.63 -11.22
C ASP A 149 -8.89 -6.13 -10.88
N TYR A 150 -7.83 -6.82 -11.31
CA TYR A 150 -7.62 -8.25 -11.08
C TYR A 150 -6.69 -8.53 -9.90
N ILE A 151 -6.16 -7.48 -9.24
CA ILE A 151 -5.30 -7.65 -8.09
C ILE A 151 -6.16 -7.94 -6.86
N SER A 152 -5.88 -9.07 -6.20
CA SER A 152 -6.51 -9.52 -4.97
C SER A 152 -5.46 -9.94 -3.96
N ASP A 153 -5.85 -10.02 -2.69
CA ASP A 153 -5.00 -10.51 -1.59
C ASP A 153 -4.41 -11.89 -1.93
N ASP A 154 -5.24 -12.82 -2.44
CA ASP A 154 -4.82 -14.15 -2.87
C ASP A 154 -3.70 -14.09 -3.93
N LEU A 155 -3.80 -13.16 -4.88
CA LEU A 155 -2.77 -12.99 -5.91
C LEU A 155 -1.45 -12.48 -5.31
N ILE A 156 -1.52 -11.56 -4.34
CA ILE A 156 -0.34 -11.06 -3.62
C ILE A 156 0.33 -12.21 -2.85
N TYR A 157 -0.44 -13.04 -2.17
CA TYR A 157 0.10 -14.22 -1.48
C TYR A 157 0.71 -15.23 -2.46
N ILE A 158 0.10 -15.46 -3.63
CA ILE A 158 0.70 -16.32 -4.67
C ILE A 158 2.04 -15.77 -5.15
N PHE A 159 2.17 -14.45 -5.30
CA PHE A 159 3.43 -13.82 -5.68
C PHE A 159 4.51 -13.93 -4.62
N HIS A 160 4.12 -13.77 -3.36
CA HIS A 160 4.99 -13.98 -2.22
C HIS A 160 5.53 -15.42 -2.19
N GLU A 161 4.65 -16.42 -2.23
CA GLU A 161 5.01 -17.85 -2.26
C GLU A 161 5.96 -18.16 -3.43
N TYR A 162 5.67 -17.62 -4.62
CA TYR A 162 6.53 -17.79 -5.77
C TYR A 162 7.93 -17.20 -5.52
N LEU A 163 8.04 -15.97 -5.01
CA LEU A 163 9.33 -15.35 -4.69
C LEU A 163 10.12 -16.15 -3.65
N MET A 164 9.44 -16.70 -2.64
CA MET A 164 10.07 -17.52 -1.61
C MET A 164 10.50 -18.89 -2.11
N SER A 165 9.81 -19.45 -3.11
CA SER A 165 10.15 -20.76 -3.70
C SER A 165 11.37 -20.76 -4.64
N VAL A 166 11.75 -19.58 -5.15
CA VAL A 166 12.87 -19.42 -6.11
C VAL A 166 14.18 -19.03 -5.38
N LYS A 167 14.14 -18.83 -4.07
CA LYS A 167 15.31 -18.65 -3.20
C LYS A 167 15.96 -19.98 -2.85
#